data_AF-A0A1P8FFI6-F1
#
_entry.id   AF-A0A1P8FFI6-F1
#
_cell.length_a   1.000
_cell.length_b   1.000
_cell.length_c   1.000
_cell.angle_alpha   90.00
_cell.angle_beta   90.00
_cell.angle_gamma   90.00
#
_symmetry.space_group_name_H-M   'P 1'
#
loop_
_entity.id
_entity.type
_entity.pdbx_description
1 polymer ?
#
loop_
_entity_poly.entity_id
_entity_poly.type
_entity_poly.pdbx_seq_one_letter_code
_entity_poly.pdbx_strand_id
1 'polypeptide(L)'
;MPNCDFYALADDFKIVLDFVFVESECRVFESASPFNQSVVEFRSFGEVAQRYDIGKCPGTANSASLELLAPDSGEILIERIGVGSDAWRYSARGWGLIQLHLGGESPKGILHSHTNHNTLKRATAWQAGHRHDLDRATEWNWPQVERTSRRINTFIRKCGVAKLGSRAVLPTAADAIERGANAI
;
A
#
# COMPACT_ATOMS: atom_id res chain seq x y z
N MET A 1 4.51 12.10 9.78
CA MET A 1 3.62 11.14 9.12
C MET A 1 4.33 9.81 9.16
N PRO A 2 3.84 8.80 9.89
CA PRO A 2 4.54 7.53 9.98
C PRO A 2 4.52 6.86 8.61
N ASN A 3 5.68 6.77 7.97
CA ASN A 3 5.90 5.94 6.80
C ASN A 3 6.80 4.76 7.18
N CYS A 4 6.85 3.78 6.30
CA CYS A 4 7.76 2.65 6.41
C CYS A 4 8.22 2.24 5.02
N ASP A 5 9.51 2.37 4.76
CA ASP A 5 10.16 1.80 3.59
C ASP A 5 10.78 0.46 4.01
N PHE A 6 10.62 -0.57 3.19
CA PHE A 6 11.17 -1.89 3.50
C PHE A 6 11.42 -2.71 2.24
N TYR A 7 12.41 -3.58 2.28
CA TYR A 7 12.67 -4.57 1.23
C TYR A 7 12.00 -5.88 1.61
N ALA A 8 11.22 -6.44 0.70
CA ALA A 8 10.46 -7.68 0.86
C ALA A 8 10.34 -8.39 -0.48
N LEU A 9 10.36 -9.72 -0.47
CA LEU A 9 10.14 -10.59 -1.63
C LEU A 9 9.27 -11.79 -1.26
N ALA A 10 8.54 -12.34 -2.24
CA ALA A 10 7.80 -13.60 -2.15
C ALA A 10 7.09 -13.83 -0.79
N ASP A 11 7.61 -14.75 0.04
CA ASP A 11 7.03 -15.13 1.34
C ASP A 11 6.96 -13.97 2.35
N ASP A 12 7.84 -12.97 2.22
CA ASP A 12 7.79 -11.75 3.03
C ASP A 12 6.44 -11.02 2.83
N PHE A 13 5.94 -10.98 1.59
CA PHE A 13 4.65 -10.34 1.29
C PHE A 13 3.48 -11.12 1.85
N LYS A 14 3.56 -12.45 1.88
CA LYS A 14 2.54 -13.28 2.54
C LYS A 14 2.44 -12.93 4.02
N ILE A 15 3.56 -12.84 4.72
CA ILE A 15 3.61 -12.48 6.15
C ILE A 15 3.00 -11.09 6.38
N VAL A 16 3.40 -10.10 5.57
CA VAL A 16 2.89 -8.73 5.70
C VAL A 16 1.39 -8.65 5.40
N LEU A 17 0.94 -9.26 4.31
CA LEU A 17 -0.47 -9.20 3.91
C LEU A 17 -1.38 -10.02 4.82
N ASP A 18 -0.95 -11.18 5.31
CA ASP A 18 -1.72 -11.93 6.30
C ASP A 18 -1.92 -11.10 7.58
N PHE A 19 -0.90 -10.39 8.05
CA PHE A 19 -1.07 -9.45 9.18
C PHE A 19 -2.07 -8.34 8.85
N VAL A 20 -2.02 -7.77 7.64
CA VAL A 20 -2.97 -6.73 7.23
C VAL A 20 -4.41 -7.26 7.23
N PHE A 21 -4.65 -8.43 6.63
CA PHE A 21 -5.99 -9.02 6.53
C PHE A 21 -6.52 -9.53 7.87
N VAL A 22 -5.69 -10.18 8.68
CA VAL A 22 -6.13 -10.91 9.88
C VAL A 22 -6.01 -10.06 11.14
N GLU A 23 -4.89 -9.37 11.33
CA GLU A 23 -4.55 -8.74 12.62
C GLU A 23 -4.88 -7.25 12.66
N SER A 24 -4.86 -6.57 11.51
CA SER A 24 -5.19 -5.14 11.42
C SER A 24 -6.65 -4.86 11.09
N GLU A 25 -7.41 -5.89 10.70
CA GLU A 25 -8.82 -5.83 10.30
C GLU A 25 -9.08 -4.79 9.19
N CYS A 26 -8.05 -4.43 8.44
CA CYS A 26 -8.16 -3.51 7.32
C CYS A 26 -8.98 -4.15 6.19
N ARG A 27 -9.86 -3.35 5.60
CA ARG A 27 -10.37 -3.65 4.25
C ARG A 27 -9.31 -3.22 3.25
N VAL A 28 -9.01 -4.05 2.27
CA VAL A 28 -7.90 -3.85 1.34
C VAL A 28 -8.43 -3.73 -0.08
N PHE A 29 -8.04 -2.68 -0.79
CA PHE A 29 -8.51 -2.40 -2.14
C PHE A 29 -7.35 -2.20 -3.11
N GLU A 30 -7.60 -2.37 -4.41
CA GLU A 30 -6.73 -1.81 -5.43
C GLU A 30 -6.72 -0.27 -5.34
N SER A 31 -5.54 0.35 -5.38
CA SER A 31 -5.44 1.81 -5.43
C SER A 31 -6.02 2.37 -6.73
N ALA A 32 -5.76 1.67 -7.84
CA ALA A 32 -6.44 1.89 -9.11
C ALA A 32 -6.60 0.57 -9.86
N SER A 33 -7.76 0.40 -10.51
CA SER A 33 -7.98 -0.75 -11.38
C SER A 33 -7.10 -0.68 -12.64
N PRO A 34 -6.87 -1.81 -13.31
CA PRO A 34 -6.53 -1.80 -14.73
C PRO A 34 -7.57 -1.05 -15.55
N PHE A 35 -7.19 -0.64 -16.75
CA PHE A 35 -8.10 0.08 -17.64
C PHE A 35 -9.35 -0.75 -17.94
N ASN A 36 -10.49 -0.07 -17.92
CA ASN A 36 -11.80 -0.61 -18.23
C ASN A 36 -12.25 -1.78 -17.33
N GLN A 37 -11.74 -1.84 -16.10
CA GLN A 37 -12.12 -2.83 -15.10
C GLN A 37 -12.54 -2.16 -13.79
N SER A 38 -13.34 -2.84 -12.97
CA SER A 38 -13.69 -2.38 -11.62
C SER A 38 -12.51 -2.48 -10.67
N VAL A 39 -12.48 -1.64 -9.62
CA VAL A 39 -11.59 -1.84 -8.46
C VAL A 39 -12.07 -3.05 -7.67
N VAL A 40 -11.12 -3.87 -7.25
CA VAL A 40 -11.37 -5.06 -6.41
C VAL A 40 -11.07 -4.75 -4.94
N GLU A 41 -11.95 -5.24 -4.05
CA GLU A 41 -11.64 -5.42 -2.62
C GLU A 41 -11.11 -6.83 -2.42
N PHE A 42 -9.94 -6.96 -1.80
CA PHE A 42 -9.32 -8.24 -1.49
C PHE A 42 -9.68 -8.69 -0.08
N ARG A 43 -9.73 -10.01 0.11
CA ARG A 43 -10.01 -10.68 1.39
C ARG A 43 -8.87 -11.54 1.89
N SER A 44 -7.85 -11.78 1.07
CA SER A 44 -6.70 -12.60 1.45
C SER A 44 -5.48 -12.33 0.58
N PHE A 45 -4.30 -12.77 1.05
CA PHE A 45 -3.08 -12.80 0.25
C PHE A 45 -3.28 -13.54 -1.08
N GLY A 46 -4.01 -14.66 -1.07
CA GLY A 46 -4.24 -15.47 -2.27
C GLY A 46 -4.96 -14.72 -3.39
N GLU A 47 -5.93 -13.87 -3.04
CA GLU A 47 -6.63 -13.04 -4.03
C GLU A 47 -5.72 -11.96 -4.61
N VAL A 48 -4.86 -11.34 -3.79
CA VAL A 48 -3.88 -10.36 -4.29
C VAL A 48 -2.87 -11.06 -5.23
N ALA A 49 -2.39 -12.25 -4.85
CA ALA A 49 -1.41 -13.02 -5.63
C ALA A 49 -2.00 -13.60 -6.94
N GLN A 50 -3.30 -13.83 -6.99
CA GLN A 50 -4.00 -14.18 -8.23
C GLN A 50 -4.13 -12.98 -9.16
N ARG A 51 -4.23 -11.77 -8.58
CA ARG A 51 -4.44 -10.52 -9.32
C ARG A 51 -3.14 -9.90 -9.84
N TYR A 52 -2.05 -10.04 -9.09
CA TYR A 52 -0.75 -9.41 -9.35
C TYR A 52 0.39 -10.43 -9.29
N ASP A 53 1.44 -10.24 -10.10
CA ASP A 53 2.71 -10.96 -9.93
C ASP A 53 3.49 -10.34 -8.75
N ILE A 54 2.99 -10.58 -7.53
CA ILE A 54 3.53 -9.97 -6.31
C ILE A 54 5.02 -10.27 -6.18
N GLY A 55 5.80 -9.23 -5.90
CA GLY A 55 7.24 -9.34 -5.76
C GLY A 55 8.00 -9.35 -7.08
N LYS A 56 7.34 -9.18 -8.22
CA LYS A 56 7.99 -8.85 -9.50
C LYS A 56 7.49 -7.51 -10.04
N CYS A 57 8.43 -6.61 -10.30
CA CYS A 57 8.19 -5.24 -10.72
C CYS A 57 8.44 -5.07 -12.23
N PRO A 58 7.48 -4.55 -13.00
CA PRO A 58 7.71 -4.16 -14.39
C PRO A 58 8.53 -2.86 -14.42
N GLY A 59 9.86 -3.00 -14.37
CA GLY A 59 10.78 -1.87 -14.32
C GLY A 59 10.78 -1.19 -12.96
N THR A 60 10.45 0.10 -12.91
CA THR A 60 10.44 0.89 -11.65
C THR A 60 9.07 1.00 -11.00
N ALA A 61 8.04 0.40 -11.60
CA ALA A 61 6.69 0.38 -11.03
C ALA A 61 6.59 -0.72 -9.96
N ASN A 62 5.79 -0.44 -8.92
CA ASN A 62 5.45 -1.40 -7.88
C ASN A 62 4.76 -2.64 -8.47
N SER A 63 4.98 -3.81 -7.86
CA SER A 63 4.31 -5.05 -8.22
C SER A 63 2.81 -5.01 -7.90
N ALA A 64 2.43 -4.30 -6.84
CA ALA A 64 1.03 -3.96 -6.52
C ALA A 64 0.94 -2.62 -5.79
N SER A 65 -0.19 -1.93 -5.91
CA SER A 65 -0.51 -0.72 -5.15
C SER A 65 -1.88 -0.86 -4.51
N LEU A 66 -1.89 -0.93 -3.18
CA LEU A 66 -3.07 -1.22 -2.37
C LEU A 66 -3.43 -0.01 -1.51
N GLU A 67 -4.73 0.14 -1.26
CA GLU A 67 -5.27 1.09 -0.29
C GLU A 67 -5.91 0.32 0.85
N LEU A 68 -5.48 0.60 2.09
CA LEU A 68 -5.99 -0.04 3.29
C LEU A 68 -6.92 0.95 4.00
N LEU A 69 -8.18 0.55 4.17
CA LEU A 69 -9.14 1.25 5.01
C LEU A 69 -9.04 0.68 6.42
N ALA A 70 -8.58 1.49 7.36
CA ALA A 70 -8.55 1.13 8.78
C ALA A 70 -10.00 0.96 9.31
N PRO A 71 -10.25 0.03 10.23
CA PRO A 71 -11.58 -0.17 10.79
C PRO A 71 -12.05 1.10 11.50
N ASP A 72 -13.33 1.46 11.34
CA ASP A 72 -13.96 2.65 11.93
C ASP A 72 -13.21 3.98 11.66
N SER A 73 -12.54 4.09 10.52
CA SER A 73 -11.72 5.26 10.18
C SER A 73 -12.42 6.32 9.31
N GLY A 74 -13.31 5.90 8.42
CA GLY A 74 -14.00 6.74 7.45
C GLY A 74 -14.53 5.89 6.30
N GLU A 75 -15.03 6.55 5.26
CA GLU A 75 -15.57 5.89 4.08
C GLU A 75 -14.63 5.98 2.88
N ILE A 76 -14.67 4.94 2.05
CA ILE A 76 -13.92 4.86 0.80
C ILE A 76 -14.83 5.22 -0.37
N LEU A 77 -14.32 6.05 -1.28
CA LEU A 77 -14.97 6.38 -2.55
C LEU A 77 -14.28 5.63 -3.69
N ILE A 78 -15.06 4.91 -4.50
CA ILE A 78 -14.56 4.30 -5.75
C ILE A 78 -14.95 5.21 -6.91
N GLU A 79 -13.98 6.00 -7.40
CA GLU A 79 -14.22 7.01 -8.44
C GLU A 79 -13.77 6.50 -9.81
N ARG A 80 -14.58 6.70 -10.86
CA ARG A 80 -14.18 6.48 -12.24
C ARG A 80 -13.40 7.68 -12.77
N ILE A 81 -12.16 7.45 -13.20
CA ILE A 81 -11.26 8.45 -13.76
C ILE A 81 -11.09 8.19 -15.26
N GLY A 82 -11.29 9.22 -16.09
CA GLY A 82 -10.93 9.18 -17.51
C GLY A 82 -9.42 9.31 -17.69
N VAL A 83 -8.83 8.46 -18.52
CA VAL A 83 -7.37 8.38 -18.76
C VAL A 83 -7.01 8.58 -20.24
N GLY A 84 -8.01 8.91 -21.08
CA GLY A 84 -7.91 9.17 -22.51
C GLY A 84 -9.31 9.40 -23.12
N SER A 85 -9.43 9.41 -24.45
CA SER A 85 -10.73 9.55 -25.14
C SER A 85 -11.69 8.41 -24.80
N ASP A 86 -11.18 7.18 -24.74
CA ASP A 86 -12.00 5.96 -24.59
C ASP A 86 -11.53 5.05 -23.44
N ALA A 87 -10.46 5.45 -22.72
CA ALA A 87 -9.91 4.69 -21.61
C ALA A 87 -10.34 5.30 -20.27
N TRP A 88 -10.78 4.45 -19.35
CA TRP A 88 -11.07 4.82 -17.97
C TRP A 88 -10.49 3.80 -17.00
N ARG A 89 -10.36 4.18 -15.73
CA ARG A 89 -10.06 3.28 -14.62
C ARG A 89 -10.80 3.72 -13.38
N TYR A 90 -11.06 2.81 -12.45
CA TYR A 90 -11.51 3.19 -11.11
C TYR A 90 -10.31 3.44 -10.20
N SER A 91 -10.48 4.30 -9.20
CA SER A 91 -9.51 4.52 -8.14
C SER A 91 -10.20 4.56 -6.80
N ALA A 92 -9.60 3.86 -5.83
CA ALA A 92 -9.95 3.97 -4.43
C ALA A 92 -9.45 5.30 -3.89
N ARG A 93 -10.36 6.10 -3.32
CA ARG A 93 -10.06 7.40 -2.74
C ARG A 93 -10.61 7.52 -1.33
N GLY A 94 -9.89 8.28 -0.52
CA GLY A 94 -10.26 8.61 0.85
C GLY A 94 -9.16 9.43 1.50
N TRP A 95 -9.51 10.27 2.46
CA TRP A 95 -8.56 11.20 3.07
C TRP A 95 -7.47 10.48 3.87
N GLY A 96 -7.83 9.46 4.63
CA GLY A 96 -6.94 8.73 5.52
C GLY A 96 -6.68 7.29 5.12
N LEU A 97 -6.88 6.91 3.85
CA LEU A 97 -6.46 5.59 3.37
C LEU A 97 -4.96 5.42 3.62
N ILE A 98 -4.59 4.22 4.07
CA ILE A 98 -3.20 3.84 4.26
C ILE A 98 -2.74 3.20 2.95
N GLN A 99 -1.79 3.83 2.29
CA GLN A 99 -1.20 3.32 1.06
C GLN A 99 -0.22 2.20 1.42
N LEU A 100 -0.29 1.08 0.71
CA LEU A 100 0.69 0.00 0.75
C LEU A 100 1.12 -0.33 -0.68
N HIS A 101 2.30 0.16 -1.05
CA HIS A 101 2.95 -0.12 -2.31
C HIS A 101 3.92 -1.27 -2.14
N LEU A 102 3.70 -2.35 -2.89
CA LEU A 102 4.55 -3.53 -2.86
C LEU A 102 5.62 -3.38 -3.94
N GLY A 103 6.87 -3.29 -3.51
CA GLY A 103 8.03 -3.36 -4.40
C GLY A 103 8.24 -4.79 -4.91
N GLY A 104 9.50 -5.18 -5.09
CA GLY A 104 9.83 -6.50 -5.62
C GLY A 104 11.08 -6.51 -6.49
N GLU A 105 11.38 -7.66 -7.07
CA GLU A 105 12.45 -7.84 -8.05
C GLU A 105 12.16 -7.06 -9.33
N SER A 106 13.12 -6.26 -9.75
CA SER A 106 13.13 -5.58 -11.04
C SER A 106 14.42 -5.89 -11.80
N PRO A 107 14.50 -5.57 -13.10
CA PRO A 107 15.74 -5.70 -13.86
C PRO A 107 16.94 -4.92 -13.30
N LYS A 108 16.71 -3.94 -12.40
CA LYS A 108 17.75 -3.10 -11.79
C LYS A 108 18.11 -3.50 -10.36
N GLY A 109 17.40 -4.48 -9.78
CA GLY A 109 17.50 -4.85 -8.38
C GLY A 109 16.15 -4.91 -7.68
N ILE A 110 16.17 -5.08 -6.37
CA ILE A 110 14.99 -5.17 -5.51
C ILE A 110 14.51 -3.76 -5.21
N LEU A 111 13.32 -3.41 -5.68
CA LEU A 111 12.64 -2.16 -5.35
C LEU A 111 12.03 -2.27 -3.96
N HIS A 112 12.27 -1.26 -3.11
CA HIS A 112 11.62 -1.21 -1.80
C HIS A 112 10.10 -1.03 -1.92
N SER A 113 9.40 -1.61 -0.96
CA SER A 113 8.00 -1.36 -0.65
C SER A 113 7.86 -0.12 0.22
N HIS A 114 6.67 0.48 0.22
CA HIS A 114 6.39 1.70 0.94
C HIS A 114 4.98 1.71 1.55
N THR A 115 4.87 2.17 2.78
CA THR A 115 3.59 2.51 3.40
C THR A 115 3.53 3.98 3.78
N ASN A 116 2.39 4.64 3.57
CA ASN A 116 2.10 5.96 4.11
C ASN A 116 0.59 6.17 4.29
N HIS A 117 0.20 7.35 4.79
CA HIS A 117 -1.18 7.85 4.75
C HIS A 117 -1.13 9.37 4.90
N ASN A 118 -2.17 10.13 4.52
CA ASN A 118 -2.18 11.57 4.81
C ASN A 118 -2.29 11.85 6.32
N THR A 119 -1.89 13.05 6.74
CA THR A 119 -2.27 13.58 8.06
C THR A 119 -3.54 14.43 7.93
N LEU A 120 -4.28 14.63 9.02
CA LEU A 120 -5.42 15.56 9.04
C LEU A 120 -5.05 16.93 8.46
N LYS A 121 -3.92 17.50 8.90
CA LYS A 121 -3.43 18.79 8.40
C LYS A 121 -3.27 18.80 6.87
N ARG A 122 -2.67 17.74 6.30
CA ARG A 122 -2.46 17.63 4.85
C ARG A 122 -3.80 17.40 4.12
N ALA A 123 -4.65 16.54 4.64
CA ALA A 123 -5.96 16.26 4.06
C ALA A 123 -6.86 17.49 4.05
N THR A 124 -6.94 18.26 5.14
CA THR A 124 -7.70 19.52 5.20
C THR A 124 -7.15 20.57 4.24
N ALA A 125 -5.83 20.71 4.14
CA ALA A 125 -5.21 21.63 3.19
C ALA A 125 -5.52 21.25 1.73
N TRP A 126 -5.52 19.94 1.42
CA TRP A 126 -5.88 19.43 0.09
C TRP A 126 -7.37 19.60 -0.20
N GLN A 127 -8.25 19.34 0.76
CA GLN A 127 -9.69 19.52 0.60
C GLN A 127 -10.06 20.95 0.17
N ALA A 128 -9.34 21.96 0.66
CA ALA A 128 -9.59 23.36 0.29
C ALA A 128 -9.40 23.66 -1.22
N GLY A 129 -8.68 22.80 -1.96
CA GLY A 129 -8.41 22.95 -3.39
C GLY A 129 -8.93 21.82 -4.28
N HIS A 130 -9.68 20.85 -3.73
CA HIS A 130 -10.14 19.65 -4.45
C HIS A 130 -11.66 19.47 -4.37
N ARG A 131 -12.19 18.55 -5.19
CA ARG A 131 -13.62 18.27 -5.39
C ARG A 131 -14.34 17.87 -4.09
N HIS A 132 -15.65 18.15 -4.08
CA HIS A 132 -16.59 18.01 -2.96
C HIS A 132 -17.21 16.60 -2.82
N ASP A 133 -16.63 15.59 -3.45
CA ASP A 133 -17.16 14.23 -3.55
C ASP A 133 -16.70 13.29 -2.43
N LEU A 134 -15.67 13.67 -1.68
CA LEU A 134 -15.31 13.04 -0.41
C LEU A 134 -15.95 13.79 0.77
N ASP A 135 -16.30 13.05 1.82
CA ASP A 135 -16.67 13.60 3.12
C ASP A 135 -15.60 14.55 3.66
N ARG A 136 -15.89 15.31 4.72
CA ARG A 136 -14.90 16.25 5.25
C ARG A 136 -13.72 15.47 5.81
N ALA A 137 -12.50 15.89 5.50
CA ALA A 137 -11.28 15.35 6.09
C ALA A 137 -11.33 15.37 7.61
N THR A 138 -12.03 16.33 8.22
CA THR A 138 -12.23 16.42 9.68
C THR A 138 -13.17 15.36 10.26
N GLU A 139 -13.96 14.67 9.43
CA GLU A 139 -14.91 13.63 9.87
C GLU A 139 -14.24 12.24 9.93
N TRP A 140 -13.06 12.08 9.34
CA TRP A 140 -12.28 10.87 9.48
C TRP A 140 -11.76 10.70 10.92
N ASN A 141 -11.81 9.47 11.43
CA ASN A 141 -11.23 9.08 12.70
C ASN A 141 -9.71 8.88 12.55
N TRP A 142 -8.98 10.00 12.52
CA TRP A 142 -7.52 10.05 12.40
C TRP A 142 -6.76 9.28 13.48
N PRO A 143 -7.17 9.30 14.78
CA PRO A 143 -6.52 8.46 15.79
C PRO A 143 -6.48 6.99 15.38
N GLN A 144 -7.54 6.48 14.76
CA GLN A 144 -7.64 5.10 14.33
C GLN A 144 -6.81 4.81 13.07
N VAL A 145 -6.78 5.73 12.10
CA VAL A 145 -5.84 5.67 10.95
C VAL A 145 -4.40 5.58 11.44
N GLU A 146 -4.00 6.49 12.33
CA GLU A 146 -2.63 6.53 12.85
C GLU A 146 -2.27 5.29 13.66
N ARG A 147 -3.19 4.80 14.50
CA ARG A 147 -2.99 3.59 15.29
C ARG A 147 -2.76 2.39 14.38
N THR A 148 -3.59 2.24 13.36
CA THR A 148 -3.53 1.13 12.41
C THR A 148 -2.24 1.19 11.60
N SER A 149 -1.90 2.35 11.04
CA SER A 149 -0.64 2.54 10.31
C SER A 149 0.58 2.28 11.20
N ARG A 150 0.60 2.78 12.45
CA ARG A 150 1.70 2.50 13.38
C ARG A 150 1.83 1.00 13.67
N ARG A 151 0.72 0.27 13.86
CA ARG A 151 0.73 -1.19 14.08
C ARG A 151 1.35 -1.93 12.88
N ILE A 152 0.89 -1.64 11.67
CA ILE A 152 1.42 -2.21 10.42
C ILE A 152 2.93 -1.92 10.29
N ASN A 153 3.32 -0.65 10.43
CA ASN A 153 4.72 -0.26 10.30
C ASN A 153 5.62 -0.88 11.38
N THR A 154 5.08 -1.10 12.58
CA THR A 154 5.80 -1.77 13.68
C THR A 154 5.97 -3.25 13.39
N PHE A 155 4.93 -3.90 12.87
CA PHE A 155 4.98 -5.30 12.46
C PHE A 155 6.01 -5.52 11.35
N ILE A 156 5.96 -4.73 10.27
CA ILE A 156 6.94 -4.80 9.17
C ILE A 156 8.38 -4.67 9.69
N ARG A 157 8.64 -3.70 10.57
CA ARG A 157 9.97 -3.51 11.16
C ARG A 157 10.41 -4.67 12.04
N LYS A 158 9.48 -5.34 12.74
CA LYS A 158 9.76 -6.52 13.56
C LYS A 158 10.09 -7.75 12.72
N CYS A 159 9.52 -7.85 11.51
CA CYS A 159 9.85 -8.92 10.56
C CYS A 159 11.25 -8.73 9.93
N GLY A 160 11.81 -7.52 9.97
CA GLY A 160 13.12 -7.24 9.40
C GLY A 160 14.26 -7.98 10.12
N VAL A 161 15.09 -8.67 9.37
CA VAL A 161 16.29 -9.37 9.85
C VAL A 161 17.57 -8.57 9.63
N ALA A 162 17.53 -7.59 8.74
CA ALA A 162 18.62 -6.66 8.47
C ALA A 162 18.08 -5.24 8.21
N LYS A 163 18.99 -4.29 8.02
CA LYS A 163 18.67 -2.90 7.66
C LYS A 163 19.60 -2.39 6.57
N LEU A 164 19.02 -1.64 5.63
CA LEU A 164 19.75 -0.83 4.66
C LEU A 164 19.33 0.63 4.83
N GLY A 165 20.21 1.43 5.43
CA GLY A 165 19.87 2.77 5.89
C GLY A 165 18.73 2.73 6.92
N SER A 166 17.64 3.45 6.66
CA SER A 166 16.43 3.44 7.50
C SER A 166 15.43 2.32 7.17
N ARG A 167 15.70 1.53 6.10
CA ARG A 167 14.76 0.54 5.57
C ARG A 167 14.97 -0.81 6.23
N ALA A 168 13.88 -1.43 6.67
CA ALA A 168 13.92 -2.82 7.12
C ALA A 168 14.13 -3.74 5.91
N VAL A 169 14.91 -4.80 6.07
CA VAL A 169 15.08 -5.86 5.06
C VAL A 169 14.49 -7.14 5.66
N LEU A 170 13.41 -7.62 5.06
CA LEU A 170 12.74 -8.86 5.47
C LEU A 170 13.53 -10.09 4.99
N PRO A 171 13.27 -11.29 5.55
CA PRO A 171 14.12 -12.47 5.37
C PRO A 171 14.41 -12.81 3.91
N THR A 172 13.37 -12.90 3.07
CA THR A 172 13.54 -13.34 1.68
C THR A 172 14.32 -12.31 0.86
N ALA A 173 14.08 -11.01 1.12
CA ALA A 173 14.86 -9.94 0.52
C ALA A 173 16.33 -9.95 1.01
N ALA A 174 16.59 -10.23 2.28
CA ALA A 174 17.95 -10.30 2.83
C ALA A 174 18.74 -11.41 2.14
N ASP A 175 18.15 -12.59 2.02
CA ASP A 175 18.71 -13.74 1.32
C ASP A 175 19.05 -13.41 -0.14
N ALA A 176 18.18 -12.67 -0.84
CA ALA A 176 18.42 -12.26 -2.22
C ALA A 176 19.60 -11.26 -2.32
N ILE A 177 19.70 -10.32 -1.37
CA ILE A 177 20.80 -9.35 -1.30
C ILE A 177 22.13 -10.05 -1.02
N GLU A 178 22.16 -11.01 -0.10
CA GLU A 178 23.34 -11.82 0.19
C GLU A 178 23.81 -12.63 -1.03
N ARG A 179 22.87 -13.07 -1.88
CA ARG A 179 23.17 -13.71 -3.18
C ARG A 179 23.57 -12.72 -4.28
N GLY A 180 23.69 -11.43 -3.97
CA GLY A 180 24.19 -10.40 -4.88
C GLY A 180 23.13 -9.55 -5.58
N ALA A 181 21.85 -9.66 -5.19
CA ALA A 181 20.84 -8.73 -5.68
C ALA A 181 21.08 -7.31 -5.16
N ASN A 182 21.03 -6.32 -6.04
CA ASN A 182 21.15 -4.92 -5.65
C ASN A 182 19.82 -4.43 -5.02
N ALA A 183 19.90 -3.64 -3.95
CA ALA A 183 18.73 -3.00 -3.35
C ALA A 183 18.59 -1.56 -3.86
N ILE A 184 17.41 -1.19 -4.39
CA ILE A 184 17.16 0.11 -5.05
C ILE A 184 15.98 0.89 -4.49
#